data_AF-A0A726E6K4-F1
#
_entry.id   AF-A0A726E6K4-F1
#
_cell.length_a   1.000
_cell.length_b   1.000
_cell.length_c   1.000
_cell.angle_alpha   90.00
_cell.angle_beta   90.00
_cell.angle_gamma   90.00
#
_symmetry.space_group_name_H-M   'P 1'
#
loop_
_entity.id
_entity.type
_entity.pdbx_description
1 polymer ?
#
loop_
_entity_poly.entity_id
_entity_poly.type
_entity_poly.pdbx_seq_one_letter_code
_entity_poly.pdbx_strand_id
1 'polypeptide(L)'
;GRHPALGDWLKNPNKALSPPDLTWHHHEDVNRLVLVDRIDHADNQGLYHPTGKGGRDMWGGGELGRRGKLDGVTGKPRGRRCG
;
A
#
# COMPACT_ATOMS: atom_id res chain seq x y z
N GLY A 1 6.15 16.28 18.28
CA GLY A 1 6.37 16.03 16.84
C GLY A 1 5.10 16.31 16.07
N ARG A 2 5.16 16.46 14.74
CA ARG A 2 4.02 16.81 13.87
C ARG A 2 2.83 15.84 13.98
N HIS A 3 3.08 14.58 14.39
CA HIS A 3 2.05 13.56 14.65
C HIS A 3 2.17 13.04 16.09
N PRO A 4 1.55 13.69 17.09
CA PRO A 4 1.65 13.25 18.48
C PRO A 4 1.05 11.86 18.70
N ALA A 5 -0.03 11.52 17.98
CA ALA A 5 -0.69 10.21 18.04
C ALA A 5 0.18 9.04 17.52
N LEU A 6 1.22 9.33 16.73
CA LEU A 6 2.15 8.28 16.27
C LEU A 6 2.90 7.65 17.44
N GLY A 7 3.27 8.45 18.45
CA GLY A 7 3.98 7.95 19.63
C GLY A 7 3.14 6.93 20.41
N ASP A 8 1.84 7.18 20.55
CA ASP A 8 0.94 6.25 21.22
C ASP A 8 0.66 5.00 20.38
N TRP A 9 0.48 5.16 19.07
CA TRP A 9 0.33 4.02 18.16
C TRP A 9 1.56 3.10 18.18
N LEU A 10 2.77 3.66 18.26
CA LEU A 10 4.01 2.88 18.32
C LEU A 10 4.14 2.00 19.58
N LYS A 11 3.40 2.30 20.66
CA LYS A 11 3.39 1.47 21.88
C LYS A 11 2.66 0.14 21.66
N ASN A 12 1.65 0.12 20.77
CA ASN A 12 0.92 -1.09 20.40
C ASN A 12 0.45 -1.02 18.92
N PRO A 13 1.38 -1.23 17.97
CA PRO A 13 1.11 -0.95 16.56
C PRO A 13 0.26 -2.05 15.93
N ASN A 14 -1.03 -1.79 15.69
CA ASN A 14 -1.83 -2.60 14.79
C ASN A 14 -1.49 -2.24 13.34
N LYS A 15 -0.53 -2.95 12.74
CA LYS A 15 -0.03 -2.68 11.37
C LYS A 15 -1.03 -2.99 10.26
N ALA A 16 -2.14 -3.67 10.56
CA ALA A 16 -3.25 -3.80 9.61
C ALA A 16 -3.98 -2.46 9.41
N LEU A 17 -3.82 -1.53 10.35
CA LEU A 17 -4.32 -0.16 10.28
C LEU A 17 -3.14 0.82 10.22
N SER A 18 -3.38 2.00 9.68
CA SER A 18 -2.44 3.11 9.81
C SER A 18 -2.69 3.84 11.14
N PRO A 19 -1.68 4.54 11.70
CA PRO A 19 -1.88 5.49 12.79
C PRO A 19 -2.89 6.59 12.39
N PRO A 20 -3.47 7.31 13.38
CA PRO A 20 -4.22 8.53 13.12
C PRO A 20 -3.41 9.52 12.28
N ASP A 21 -4.08 10.24 11.38
CA ASP A 21 -3.53 11.24 10.46
C ASP A 21 -2.48 10.75 9.45
N LEU A 22 -2.11 9.47 9.50
CA LEU A 22 -1.18 8.83 8.56
C LEU A 22 -1.89 7.78 7.72
N THR A 23 -1.25 7.36 6.64
CA THR A 23 -1.71 6.30 5.76
C THR A 23 -0.55 5.47 5.23
N TRP A 24 -0.83 4.21 4.89
CA TRP A 24 0.13 3.33 4.21
C TRP A 24 0.19 3.65 2.73
N HIS A 25 1.24 4.34 2.33
CA HIS A 25 1.58 4.55 0.93
C HIS A 25 2.26 3.30 0.37
N HIS A 26 1.69 2.76 -0.71
CA HIS A 26 2.31 1.67 -1.48
C HIS A 26 3.26 2.31 -2.47
N HIS A 27 4.56 2.30 -2.14
CA HIS A 27 5.59 2.95 -2.94
C HIS A 27 5.87 2.16 -4.22
N GLU A 28 6.35 2.82 -5.26
CA GLU A 28 6.64 2.18 -6.56
C GLU A 28 7.72 1.10 -6.45
N ASP A 29 8.72 1.31 -5.58
CA ASP A 29 9.68 0.28 -5.16
C ASP A 29 8.97 -0.99 -4.66
N VAL A 30 9.43 -2.14 -5.16
CA VAL A 30 8.85 -3.45 -4.83
C VAL A 30 8.87 -3.72 -3.33
N ASN A 31 7.72 -4.17 -2.80
CA ASN A 31 7.51 -4.55 -1.40
C ASN A 31 7.77 -3.43 -0.38
N ARG A 32 7.69 -2.15 -0.79
CA ARG A 32 7.91 -1.01 0.09
C ARG A 32 6.60 -0.35 0.49
N LEU A 33 6.30 -0.39 1.78
CA LEU A 33 5.25 0.41 2.41
C LEU A 33 5.86 1.53 3.22
N VAL A 34 5.34 2.74 3.06
CA VAL A 34 5.81 3.93 3.79
C VAL A 34 4.62 4.57 4.50
N LEU A 35 4.82 5.02 5.74
CA LEU A 35 3.86 5.86 6.43
C LEU A 35 4.04 7.31 5.98
N VAL A 36 2.96 7.91 5.49
CA VAL A 36 2.92 9.30 5.01
C VAL A 36 1.70 10.00 5.59
N ASP A 37 1.71 11.34 5.58
CA ASP A 37 0.54 12.12 5.99
C ASP A 37 -0.66 11.80 5.10
N ARG A 38 -1.83 11.61 5.71
CA ARG A 38 -3.04 11.19 5.00
C ARG A 38 -3.58 12.26 4.07
N ILE A 39 -3.60 13.52 4.51
CA ILE A 39 -4.18 14.62 3.73
C ILE A 39 -3.23 15.00 2.60
N ASP A 40 -1.94 15.12 2.91
CA ASP A 40 -0.93 15.41 1.90
C ASP A 40 -0.87 14.30 0.83
N HIS A 41 -0.97 13.02 1.22
CA HIS A 41 -1.02 11.91 0.26
C HIS A 41 -2.26 11.94 -0.63
N ALA A 42 -3.40 12.41 -0.11
CA ALA A 42 -4.65 12.50 -0.85
C ALA A 42 -4.64 13.66 -1.86
N ASP A 43 -4.10 14.82 -1.46
CA ASP A 43 -4.11 16.06 -2.25
C ASP A 43 -2.96 16.10 -3.27
N ASN A 44 -1.80 15.53 -2.94
CA ASN A 44 -0.58 15.61 -3.75
C ASN A 44 -0.21 14.26 -4.41
N GLN A 45 -1.19 13.53 -4.93
CA GLN A 45 -1.00 12.18 -5.47
C GLN A 45 0.14 12.06 -6.50
N GLY A 46 0.33 13.07 -7.34
CA GLY A 46 1.38 13.07 -8.37
C GLY A 46 2.82 13.10 -7.82
N LEU A 47 3.04 13.64 -6.62
CA LEU A 47 4.35 13.60 -5.96
C LEU A 47 4.66 12.21 -5.40
N TYR A 48 3.63 11.50 -4.97
CA TYR A 48 3.74 10.17 -4.37
C TYR A 48 3.70 9.03 -5.40
N HIS A 49 3.02 9.25 -6.53
CA HIS A 49 2.85 8.28 -7.61
C HIS A 49 3.29 8.92 -8.94
N PRO A 50 4.58 9.21 -9.15
CA PRO A 50 5.07 9.89 -10.36
C PRO A 50 4.79 9.11 -11.64
N THR A 51 4.67 7.79 -11.58
CA THR A 51 4.27 6.96 -12.75
C THR A 51 2.75 6.94 -13.00
N GLY A 52 1.97 7.62 -12.16
CA GLY A 52 0.51 7.52 -12.12
C GLY A 52 -0.01 6.20 -11.56
N LYS A 53 0.88 5.33 -11.06
CA LYS A 53 0.55 4.05 -10.43
C LYS A 53 1.18 3.98 -9.05
N GLY A 54 0.51 3.29 -8.13
CA GLY A 54 1.09 2.95 -6.84
C GLY A 54 1.68 1.54 -6.82
N GLY A 55 2.47 1.25 -5.79
CA GLY A 55 3.04 -0.07 -5.54
C GLY A 55 2.01 -1.21 -5.50
N ARG A 56 0.77 -0.90 -5.11
CA ARG A 56 -0.34 -1.86 -5.17
C ARG A 56 -0.62 -2.36 -6.58
N ASP A 57 -0.53 -1.49 -7.58
CA ASP A 57 -0.74 -1.85 -8.99
C ASP A 57 0.51 -2.50 -9.60
N MET A 58 1.70 -2.07 -9.16
CA MET A 58 2.96 -2.57 -9.70
C MET A 58 3.34 -3.95 -9.16
N TRP A 59 3.30 -4.13 -7.83
CA TRP A 59 3.75 -5.34 -7.16
C TRP A 59 2.72 -5.92 -6.18
N GLY A 60 1.68 -5.17 -5.81
CA GLY A 60 0.53 -5.69 -5.05
C GLY A 60 -0.49 -6.46 -5.89
N GLY A 61 -0.18 -6.73 -7.16
CA GLY A 61 -1.01 -7.57 -8.02
C GLY A 61 -2.22 -6.88 -8.68
N GLY A 62 -2.37 -5.56 -8.52
CA GLY A 62 -3.43 -4.78 -9.14
C GLY A 62 -4.84 -5.30 -8.84
N GLU A 63 -5.75 -5.21 -9.82
CA GLU A 63 -7.14 -5.69 -9.65
C GLU A 63 -7.22 -7.19 -9.33
N LEU A 64 -6.38 -8.01 -9.96
CA LEU A 64 -6.37 -9.45 -9.70
C LEU A 64 -5.95 -9.77 -8.27
N GLY A 65 -4.92 -9.08 -7.77
CA GLY A 65 -4.49 -9.17 -6.38
C GLY A 65 -5.60 -8.77 -5.42
N ARG A 66 -6.26 -7.62 -5.67
CA ARG A 66 -7.41 -7.14 -4.87
C ARG A 66 -8.57 -8.14 -4.82
N ARG A 67 -8.80 -8.88 -5.90
CA ARG A 67 -9.88 -9.87 -6.00
C ARG A 67 -9.49 -11.26 -5.48
N GLY A 68 -8.30 -11.42 -4.92
CA GLY A 68 -7.80 -12.72 -4.46
C GLY A 68 -7.55 -13.73 -5.58
N LYS A 69 -7.41 -13.25 -6.82
CA LYS A 69 -7.21 -14.09 -8.01
C LYS A 69 -5.74 -14.43 -8.26
N LEU A 70 -4.83 -14.02 -7.39
CA LEU A 70 -3.41 -14.38 -7.47
C LEU A 70 -3.09 -15.53 -6.52
N ASP A 71 -2.22 -16.41 -6.97
CA ASP A 71 -1.61 -17.44 -6.14
C ASP A 71 -0.66 -16.78 -5.13
N GLY A 72 -0.78 -17.17 -3.86
CA GLY A 72 -0.06 -16.51 -2.76
C GLY A 72 1.43 -16.80 -2.72
N VAL A 73 1.89 -17.86 -3.40
CA VAL A 73 3.31 -18.27 -3.44
C VAL A 73 4.01 -17.66 -4.65
N THR A 74 3.35 -17.65 -5.80
CA THR A 74 3.94 -17.28 -7.09
C THR A 74 3.55 -15.87 -7.56
N GLY A 75 2.51 -15.27 -6.98
CA GLY A 75 1.95 -13.99 -7.43
C GLY A 75 1.29 -14.05 -8.82
N LYS A 76 1.13 -15.24 -9.41
CA LYS A 76 0.53 -15.43 -10.74
C LYS A 76 -0.99 -15.61 -10.64
N PRO A 77 -1.76 -15.30 -11.69
CA PRO A 77 -3.20 -15.57 -11.70
C PRO A 77 -3.51 -17.04 -11.43
N ARG A 78 -4.42 -17.31 -10.48
CA ARG A 78 -4.96 -18.64 -10.19
C ARG A 78 -5.73 -19.10 -11.41
N GLY A 79 -5.25 -20.17 -12.04
CA GLY A 79 -5.94 -20.82 -13.15
C GLY A 79 -5.98 -19.99 -14.42
N ARG A 80 -4.87 -19.92 -15.15
CA ARG A 80 -4.99 -20.17 -16.60
C ARG A 80 -4.99 -21.69 -16.77
N ARG A 81 -6.16 -22.30 -16.93
CA ARG A 81 -6.20 -23.41 -17.88
C ARG A 81 -6.02 -22.74 -19.23
N CYS A 82 -4.86 -22.96 -19.85
CA CYS A 82 -4.78 -22.80 -21.28
C CYS A 82 -5.84 -23.76 -21.85
N GLY A 83 -6.90 -23.21 -22.43
CA GLY A 83 -7.70 -23.92 -23.43
C GLY A 83 -6.95 -23.91 -24.74
#